data_AF-A0A370R3E0-F1
#
_entry.id   AF-A0A370R3E0-F1
#
_cell.length_a   1.000
_cell.length_b   1.000
_cell.length_c   1.000
_cell.angle_alpha   90.00
_cell.angle_beta   90.00
_cell.angle_gamma   90.00
#
_symmetry.space_group_name_H-M   'P 1'
#
loop_
_entity.id
_entity.type
_entity.pdbx_description
1 polymer ?
#
loop_
_entity_poly.entity_id
_entity_poly.type
_entity_poly.pdbx_seq_one_letter_code
_entity_poly.pdbx_strand_id
1 'polypeptide(L)'
;MLRVAGHSGKVLLVPQRGAIAVIKSWQHKGLQLFFETGCVAKIQPEHAKKLRERLWVIDVAEKIEDIGFNGYRLHPLKGERAGIWSVMVSGNWRLTFEFRDGNAHILNYEDYH
;
A
#
# COMPACT_ATOMS: atom_id res chain seq x y z
N MET A 1 11.78 8.55 15.83
CA MET A 1 12.56 8.38 14.58
C MET A 1 13.94 7.83 14.92
N LEU A 2 14.34 6.68 14.39
CA LEU A 2 15.73 6.24 14.48
C LEU A 2 16.24 5.88 13.08
N ARG A 3 17.42 6.37 12.72
CA ARG A 3 18.11 6.00 11.48
C ARG A 3 18.83 4.68 11.72
N VAL A 4 18.49 3.64 10.97
CA VAL A 4 19.34 2.43 10.90
C VAL A 4 20.03 2.44 9.54
N ALA A 5 21.36 2.45 9.54
CA ALA A 5 22.15 2.34 8.33
C ALA A 5 22.07 0.89 7.81
N GLY A 6 21.46 0.69 6.64
CA GLY A 6 21.62 -0.54 5.89
C GLY A 6 23.01 -0.61 5.26
N HIS A 7 23.53 -1.82 5.07
CA HIS A 7 24.86 -2.11 4.48
C HIS A 7 25.11 -1.50 3.09
N SER A 8 24.09 -0.90 2.45
CA SER A 8 24.18 -0.26 1.12
C SER A 8 24.04 1.27 1.14
N GLY A 9 24.14 1.94 2.30
CA GLY A 9 23.99 3.41 2.41
C GLY A 9 22.56 3.93 2.13
N LYS A 10 21.58 3.03 1.98
CA LYS A 10 20.18 3.39 1.78
C LYS A 10 19.49 3.52 3.14
N VAL A 11 19.03 4.73 3.45
CA VAL A 11 18.18 4.96 4.62
C VAL A 11 16.84 4.26 4.37
N LEU A 12 16.64 3.11 5.00
CA LEU A 12 15.34 2.44 5.06
C LEU A 12 14.56 3.11 6.19
N LEU A 13 13.51 3.83 5.82
CA LEU A 13 12.50 4.28 6.77
C LEU A 13 11.76 3.04 7.28
N VAL A 14 12.19 2.54 8.43
CA VAL A 14 11.47 1.50 9.17
C VAL A 14 10.50 2.23 10.12
N PRO A 15 9.19 2.00 10.04
CA PRO A 15 8.24 2.68 10.92
C PRO A 15 8.51 2.28 12.38
N GLN A 16 8.54 3.28 13.26
CA GLN A 16 8.44 3.04 14.69
C GLN A 16 7.00 2.59 14.96
N ARG A 17 6.82 1.38 15.51
CA ARG A 17 5.53 0.92 16.06
C ARG A 17 5.11 1.95 17.11
N GLY A 18 4.16 2.82 16.78
CA GLY A 18 3.77 3.93 17.64
C GLY A 18 2.51 4.67 17.20
N ALA A 19 2.20 4.71 15.90
CA ALA A 19 0.87 5.02 15.41
C ALA A 19 0.16 3.70 15.08
N ILE A 20 -1.12 3.59 15.43
CA ILE A 20 -1.94 2.41 15.15
C ILE A 20 -1.90 2.17 13.64
N ALA A 21 -1.27 1.08 13.18
CA ALA A 21 -1.14 0.76 11.76
C ALA A 21 -2.51 0.82 11.07
N VAL A 22 -2.62 1.60 9.99
CA VAL A 22 -3.89 1.87 9.28
C VAL A 22 -4.28 0.67 8.41
N ILE A 23 -3.33 -0.14 7.95
CA ILE A 23 -3.64 -1.38 7.22
C ILE A 23 -3.99 -2.50 8.20
N LYS A 24 -5.24 -2.97 8.16
CA LYS A 24 -5.79 -3.96 9.10
C LYS A 24 -5.88 -5.37 8.55
N SER A 25 -6.07 -5.53 7.24
CA SER A 25 -6.18 -6.86 6.64
C SER A 25 -5.75 -6.87 5.18
N TRP A 26 -5.34 -8.06 4.74
CA TRP A 26 -4.74 -8.29 3.43
C TRP A 26 -5.48 -9.41 2.71
N GLN A 27 -5.93 -9.14 1.49
CA GLN A 27 -6.36 -10.16 0.55
C GLN A 27 -5.13 -10.79 -0.14
N HIS A 28 -4.16 -9.97 -0.55
CA HIS A 28 -2.96 -10.45 -1.25
C HIS A 28 -1.83 -10.81 -0.27
N LYS A 29 -1.63 -12.11 -0.01
CA LYS A 29 -0.60 -12.59 0.94
C LYS A 29 0.83 -12.26 0.52
N GLY A 30 1.11 -12.19 -0.77
CA GLY A 30 2.43 -11.77 -1.27
C GLY A 30 2.74 -10.29 -1.00
N LEU A 31 1.70 -9.46 -0.96
CA LEU A 31 1.83 -8.03 -0.72
C LEU A 31 2.02 -7.78 0.78
N GLN A 32 1.29 -8.52 1.61
CA GLN A 32 1.50 -8.55 3.05
C GLN A 32 2.95 -8.91 3.40
N LEU A 33 3.46 -10.01 2.82
CA LEU A 33 4.84 -10.44 3.04
C LEU A 33 5.84 -9.35 2.61
N PHE A 34 5.60 -8.71 1.46
CA PHE A 34 6.42 -7.60 0.99
C PHE A 34 6.39 -6.41 1.95
N PHE A 35 5.23 -6.05 2.49
CA PHE A 35 5.08 -4.96 3.45
C PHE A 35 5.85 -5.23 4.74
N GLU A 36 5.69 -6.43 5.30
CA GLU A 36 6.26 -6.80 6.61
C GLU A 36 7.77 -7.04 6.55
N THR A 37 8.28 -7.60 5.46
CA THR A 37 9.68 -8.10 5.38
C THR A 37 10.51 -7.46 4.28
N GLY A 38 9.88 -6.81 3.29
CA GLY A 38 10.53 -6.35 2.07
C GLY A 38 10.78 -7.45 1.02
N CYS A 39 10.34 -8.69 1.27
CA CYS A 39 10.50 -9.80 0.31
C CYS A 39 9.69 -9.56 -0.97
N VAL A 40 10.37 -9.57 -2.13
CA VAL A 40 9.76 -9.28 -3.43
C VAL A 40 9.27 -10.54 -4.17
N ALA A 41 9.46 -11.73 -3.60
CA ALA A 41 9.25 -13.00 -4.29
C ALA A 41 7.81 -13.27 -4.75
N LYS A 42 6.83 -12.52 -4.22
CA LYS A 42 5.39 -12.70 -4.48
C LYS A 42 4.71 -11.44 -4.98
N ILE A 43 5.47 -10.49 -5.50
CA ILE A 43 4.98 -9.30 -6.20
C ILE A 43 5.75 -9.16 -7.51
N GLN A 44 5.38 -8.19 -8.35
CA GLN A 44 6.26 -7.81 -9.46
C GLN A 44 7.46 -7.02 -8.93
N PRO A 45 8.71 -7.49 -9.11
CA PRO A 45 9.89 -6.81 -8.54
C PRO A 45 10.05 -5.37 -9.06
N GLU A 46 9.69 -5.12 -10.32
CA GLU A 46 9.73 -3.77 -10.92
C GLU A 46 8.77 -2.79 -10.23
N HIS A 47 7.71 -3.30 -9.59
CA HIS A 47 6.74 -2.48 -8.85
C HIS A 47 7.15 -2.23 -7.39
N ALA A 48 8.18 -2.90 -6.87
CA ALA A 48 8.53 -2.88 -5.45
C ALA A 48 8.70 -1.46 -4.89
N LYS A 49 9.37 -0.55 -5.62
CA LYS A 49 9.54 0.85 -5.18
C LYS A 49 8.18 1.56 -5.06
N LYS A 50 7.37 1.50 -6.11
CA LYS A 50 6.05 2.15 -6.18
C LYS A 50 5.08 1.58 -5.13
N LEU A 51 5.10 0.26 -4.94
CA LEU A 51 4.30 -0.43 -3.93
C LEU A 51 4.70 0.03 -2.54
N ARG A 52 6.00 0.11 -2.23
CA ARG A 52 6.46 0.58 -0.91
C ARG A 52 5.99 2.00 -0.61
N GLU A 53 6.10 2.90 -1.58
CA GLU A 53 5.65 4.30 -1.44
C GLU A 53 4.13 4.37 -1.17
N ARG A 54 3.33 3.63 -1.96
CA ARG A 54 1.87 3.63 -1.82
C ARG A 54 1.40 2.98 -0.54
N LEU A 55 1.98 1.84 -0.17
CA LEU A 55 1.66 1.15 1.07
C LEU A 55 1.99 2.02 2.27
N TRP A 56 3.10 2.78 2.22
CA TRP A 56 3.42 3.75 3.27
C TRP A 56 2.38 4.86 3.37
N VAL A 57 1.96 5.45 2.24
CA VAL A 57 0.90 6.48 2.22
C VAL A 57 -0.41 5.92 2.77
N ILE A 58 -0.81 4.71 2.36
CA ILE A 58 -2.03 4.06 2.87
C ILE A 58 -1.91 3.80 4.38
N ASP A 59 -0.75 3.35 4.87
CA ASP A 59 -0.56 2.98 6.28
C ASP A 59 -0.49 4.17 7.25
N VAL A 60 -0.33 5.39 6.73
CA VAL A 60 -0.28 6.63 7.53
C VAL A 60 -1.46 7.58 7.26
N ALA A 61 -2.38 7.21 6.38
CA ALA A 61 -3.53 8.04 6.03
C ALA A 61 -4.59 8.07 7.14
N GLU A 62 -5.08 9.25 7.50
CA GLU A 62 -6.18 9.39 8.46
C GLU A 62 -7.54 9.40 7.75
N LYS A 63 -7.57 9.92 6.52
CA LYS A 63 -8.74 9.96 5.65
C LYS A 63 -8.36 9.56 4.22
N ILE A 64 -9.36 9.17 3.44
CA ILE A 64 -9.14 8.63 2.09
C ILE A 64 -8.45 9.65 1.17
N GLU A 65 -8.73 10.95 1.37
CA GLU A 65 -8.16 12.04 0.58
C GLU A 65 -6.65 12.17 0.73
N ASP A 66 -6.08 11.74 1.87
CA ASP A 66 -4.63 11.78 2.12
C ASP A 66 -3.85 10.83 1.19
N ILE A 67 -4.55 9.81 0.65
CA ILE A 67 -3.99 8.84 -0.30
C ILE A 67 -3.96 9.40 -1.72
N GLY A 68 -4.74 10.45 -2.00
CA GLY A 68 -5.00 11.01 -3.33
C GLY A 68 -3.87 11.83 -3.96
N PHE A 69 -2.60 11.49 -3.71
CA PHE A 69 -1.46 12.21 -4.28
C PHE A 69 -1.43 12.13 -5.82
N ASN A 70 -0.88 13.16 -6.46
CA ASN A 70 -0.80 13.24 -7.92
C ASN A 70 -0.12 11.99 -8.51
N GLY A 71 -0.75 11.36 -9.49
CA GLY A 71 -0.28 10.12 -10.12
C GLY A 71 -0.76 8.82 -9.48
N TYR A 72 -1.42 8.84 -8.31
CA TYR A 72 -2.01 7.63 -7.71
C TYR A 72 -3.37 7.31 -8.32
N ARG A 73 -4.02 8.29 -8.95
CA ARG A 73 -5.34 8.13 -9.61
C ARG A 73 -6.35 7.45 -8.67
N LEU A 74 -6.41 7.91 -7.42
CA LEU A 74 -7.35 7.41 -6.44
C LEU A 74 -8.79 7.59 -6.95
N HIS A 75 -9.57 6.51 -6.94
CA HIS A 75 -10.99 6.56 -7.27
C HIS A 75 -11.75 5.42 -6.60
N PRO A 76 -13.04 5.61 -6.26
CA PRO A 76 -13.90 4.53 -5.84
C PRO A 76 -14.26 3.65 -7.05
N LEU A 77 -14.37 2.35 -6.83
CA LEU A 77 -14.93 1.40 -7.79
C LEU A 77 -16.46 1.45 -7.77
N LYS A 78 -17.06 0.89 -8.81
CA LYS A 78 -18.52 0.92 -9.05
C LYS A 78 -19.08 -0.49 -9.21
N GLY A 79 -20.40 -0.61 -9.20
CA GLY A 79 -21.11 -1.89 -9.34
C GLY A 79 -20.88 -2.81 -8.15
N GLU A 80 -20.62 -4.09 -8.41
CA GLU A 80 -20.37 -5.13 -7.40
C GLU A 80 -19.20 -4.83 -6.45
N ARG A 81 -18.31 -3.90 -6.84
CA ARG A 81 -17.15 -3.48 -6.03
C ARG A 81 -17.35 -2.11 -5.39
N ALA A 82 -18.59 -1.62 -5.29
CA ALA A 82 -18.88 -0.39 -4.56
C ALA A 82 -18.38 -0.49 -3.10
N GLY A 83 -17.78 0.59 -2.61
CA GLY A 83 -17.10 0.61 -1.29
C GLY A 83 -15.61 0.26 -1.35
N ILE A 84 -15.11 -0.22 -2.49
CA ILE A 84 -13.67 -0.44 -2.73
C ILE A 84 -13.05 0.80 -3.38
N TRP A 85 -11.87 1.16 -2.91
CA TRP A 85 -11.01 2.17 -3.49
C TRP A 85 -9.90 1.54 -4.32
N SER A 86 -9.42 2.27 -5.32
CA SER A 86 -8.33 1.83 -6.18
C SER A 86 -7.27 2.92 -6.32
N VAL A 87 -6.00 2.51 -6.25
CA VAL A 87 -4.85 3.35 -6.59
C VAL A 87 -3.97 2.66 -7.62
N MET A 88 -3.51 3.42 -8.60
CA MET A 88 -2.66 2.97 -9.69
C MET A 88 -1.24 2.67 -9.21
N VAL A 89 -0.74 1.47 -9.51
CA VAL A 89 0.67 1.08 -9.33
C VAL A 89 1.45 1.31 -10.62
N SER A 90 1.10 0.61 -11.70
CA SER A 90 1.77 0.70 -13.00
C SER A 90 0.89 0.07 -14.08
N GLY A 91 0.70 0.73 -15.23
CA GLY A 91 -0.16 0.19 -16.30
C GLY A 91 -1.55 -0.19 -15.77
N ASN A 92 -1.87 -1.48 -15.82
CA ASN A 92 -3.14 -2.03 -15.33
C ASN A 92 -3.12 -2.44 -13.86
N TRP A 93 -1.96 -2.47 -13.22
CA TRP A 93 -1.82 -2.89 -11.83
C TRP A 93 -2.39 -1.86 -10.86
N ARG A 94 -3.17 -2.35 -9.89
CA ARG A 94 -3.82 -1.55 -8.84
C ARG A 94 -3.53 -2.13 -7.46
N LEU A 95 -3.55 -1.25 -6.47
CA LEU A 95 -3.90 -1.64 -5.11
C LEU A 95 -5.38 -1.34 -4.92
N THR A 96 -6.11 -2.28 -4.32
CA THR A 96 -7.54 -2.11 -4.01
C THR A 96 -7.81 -2.44 -2.56
N PHE A 97 -8.71 -1.70 -1.93
CA PHE A 97 -9.00 -1.84 -0.50
C PHE A 97 -10.33 -1.20 -0.12
N GLU A 98 -10.93 -1.67 0.97
CA GLU A 98 -11.94 -0.90 1.70
C GLU A 98 -11.24 0.15 2.56
N PHE A 99 -11.85 1.33 2.68
CA PHE A 99 -11.40 2.35 3.62
C PHE A 99 -12.57 2.77 4.52
N ARG A 100 -12.46 2.48 5.81
CA ARG A 100 -13.48 2.80 6.81
C ARG A 100 -12.84 3.12 8.16
N ASP A 101 -13.42 4.06 8.88
CA ASP A 101 -12.94 4.49 10.20
C ASP A 101 -11.44 4.83 10.26
N GLY A 102 -10.92 5.41 9.17
CA GLY A 102 -9.49 5.74 9.04
C GLY A 102 -8.59 4.52 8.89
N ASN A 103 -9.12 3.37 8.44
CA ASN A 103 -8.38 2.12 8.29
C ASN A 103 -8.58 1.50 6.90
N ALA A 104 -7.50 0.95 6.35
CA ALA A 104 -7.52 0.17 5.12
C ALA A 104 -7.72 -1.32 5.41
N HIS A 105 -8.69 -1.95 4.74
CA HIS A 105 -9.00 -3.37 4.89
C HIS A 105 -8.94 -4.09 3.55
N ILE A 106 -8.79 -5.42 3.63
CA ILE A 106 -8.79 -6.36 2.50
C ILE A 106 -7.85 -5.94 1.37
N LEU A 107 -6.70 -5.36 1.72
CA LEU A 107 -5.78 -4.77 0.76
C LEU A 107 -5.28 -5.83 -0.23
N ASN A 108 -5.52 -5.57 -1.51
CA ASN A 108 -5.19 -6.44 -2.62
C ASN A 108 -4.21 -5.76 -3.57
N TYR A 109 -3.52 -6.58 -4.36
CA TYR A 109 -2.65 -6.16 -5.44
C TYR A 109 -2.99 -7.01 -6.67
N GLU A 110 -3.55 -6.37 -7.69
CA GLU A 110 -4.17 -7.08 -8.81
C GLU A 110 -3.92 -6.37 -10.15
N ASP A 111 -3.91 -7.17 -11.22
CA ASP A 111 -3.98 -6.68 -12.59
C ASP A 111 -5.45 -6.46 -12.97
N TYR A 112 -5.78 -5.33 -13.59
CA TYR A 112 -7.16 -4.97 -13.94
C TYR A 112 -7.66 -5.56 -15.27
N HIS A 113 -7.04 -6.64 -15.76
CA HIS A 113 -7.46 -7.36 -16.96
C HIS A 113 -7.54 -8.87 -16.72
#